data_AF-A0A958YHS1-F1
#
_entry.id   AF-A0A958YHS1-F1
#
_cell.length_a   1.000
_cell.length_b   1.000
_cell.length_c   1.000
_cell.angle_alpha   90.00
_cell.angle_beta   90.00
_cell.angle_gamma   90.00
#
_symmetry.space_group_name_H-M   'P 1'
#
loop_
_entity.id
_entity.type
_entity.pdbx_description
1 polymer ?
#
loop_
_entity_poly.entity_id
_entity_poly.type
_entity_poly.pdbx_seq_one_letter_code
_entity_poly.pdbx_strand_id
1 'polypeptide(L)'
;MIKKITNYFAIPLAICAVLLMALFPNTTVDMTNFSTEGLDLNYTVSKDMALLTNQTEPVHQKNHDAYFPYLGKTYVGFKEALGFKESRGNYFTVNDLGYLGKYQFGAETLKLIGIYNPQHFLDTPELQEKAFLANTERNKWILRKDIKRFVGRKISGITITESGILAAAHLAGPGSVKKFLRSYGVDNFSDAFGTSIASYMKKFSGYDTSSVVPNKKARATTI
;
A
#
# COMPACT_ATOMS: atom_id res chain seq x y z
N MET A 1 -44.37 -25.51 55.12
CA MET A 1 -43.86 -24.22 54.58
C MET A 1 -42.41 -24.40 54.15
N ILE A 2 -42.16 -24.80 52.89
CA ILE A 2 -40.82 -24.79 52.27
C ILE A 2 -41.01 -24.21 50.87
N LYS A 3 -40.85 -22.89 50.75
CA LYS A 3 -41.03 -22.15 49.49
C LYS A 3 -39.76 -22.24 48.65
N LYS A 4 -39.89 -22.64 47.38
CA LYS A 4 -39.30 -22.04 46.17
C LYS A 4 -37.90 -21.37 46.25
N ILE A 5 -36.91 -21.95 46.94
CA ILE A 5 -35.52 -21.42 46.92
C ILE A 5 -34.70 -22.01 45.75
N THR A 6 -35.07 -23.18 45.24
CA THR A 6 -34.34 -23.89 44.17
C THR A 6 -34.31 -23.15 42.83
N ASN A 7 -35.35 -22.37 42.51
CA ASN A 7 -35.44 -21.65 41.23
C ASN A 7 -34.51 -20.43 41.15
N TYR A 8 -34.10 -19.84 42.28
CA TYR A 8 -33.23 -18.65 42.29
C TYR A 8 -31.75 -18.99 42.04
N PHE A 9 -31.34 -20.25 42.29
CA PHE A 9 -29.98 -20.72 41.97
C PHE A 9 -29.87 -21.33 40.57
N ALA A 10 -30.92 -22.01 40.09
CA ALA A 10 -30.88 -22.66 38.79
C ALA A 10 -30.76 -21.67 37.61
N ILE A 11 -31.42 -20.51 37.69
CA ILE A 11 -31.43 -19.51 36.61
C ILE A 11 -30.04 -18.86 36.42
N PRO A 12 -29.36 -18.33 37.46
CA PRO A 12 -28.00 -17.81 37.30
C PRO A 12 -27.00 -18.85 36.80
N LEU A 13 -27.14 -20.10 37.25
CA LEU A 13 -26.23 -21.19 36.89
C LEU A 13 -26.39 -21.58 35.40
N ALA A 14 -27.63 -21.60 34.89
CA ALA A 14 -27.90 -21.78 33.47
C ALA A 14 -27.35 -20.63 32.61
N ILE A 15 -27.51 -19.37 33.06
CA ILE A 15 -26.94 -18.21 32.35
C ILE A 15 -25.41 -18.30 32.31
N CYS A 16 -24.78 -18.71 33.41
CA CYS A 16 -23.34 -18.88 33.50
C CYS A 16 -22.83 -20.00 32.57
N ALA A 17 -23.56 -21.11 32.47
CA ALA A 17 -23.24 -22.21 31.56
C ALA A 17 -23.37 -21.80 30.07
N VAL A 18 -24.38 -21.01 29.72
CA VAL A 18 -24.55 -20.47 28.35
C VAL A 18 -23.42 -19.49 28.01
N LEU A 19 -23.04 -18.62 28.95
CA LEU A 19 -21.90 -17.70 28.77
C LEU A 19 -20.57 -18.46 28.60
N LEU A 20 -20.35 -19.52 29.38
CA LEU A 20 -19.17 -20.37 29.24
C LEU A 20 -19.11 -21.05 27.86
N MET A 21 -20.24 -21.58 27.36
CA MET A 21 -20.27 -22.16 26.01
C MET A 21 -20.04 -21.12 24.90
N ALA A 22 -20.50 -19.88 25.07
CA ALA A 22 -20.27 -18.81 24.11
C ALA A 22 -18.82 -18.28 24.10
N LEU A 23 -18.13 -18.33 25.25
CA LEU A 23 -16.76 -17.85 25.40
C LEU A 23 -15.69 -18.87 24.96
N PHE A 24 -16.05 -20.15 24.88
CA PHE A 24 -15.16 -21.23 24.43
C PHE A 24 -15.73 -21.94 23.19
N PRO A 25 -15.82 -21.27 22.03
CA PRO A 25 -16.26 -21.93 20.81
C PRO A 25 -15.22 -22.97 20.38
N ASN A 26 -15.65 -24.23 20.21
CA ASN A 26 -14.85 -25.27 19.56
C ASN A 26 -14.88 -25.07 18.04
N THR A 27 -14.30 -23.98 17.55
CA THR A 27 -14.10 -23.80 16.11
C THR A 27 -12.85 -24.55 15.71
N THR A 28 -13.02 -25.75 15.15
CA THR A 28 -11.94 -26.41 14.42
C THR A 28 -11.72 -25.63 13.13
N VAL A 29 -10.55 -24.99 13.01
CA VAL A 29 -10.17 -24.30 11.77
C VAL A 29 -9.97 -25.36 10.70
N ASP A 30 -10.84 -25.35 9.69
CA ASP A 30 -10.70 -26.22 8.53
C ASP A 30 -9.54 -25.73 7.65
N MET A 31 -8.43 -26.46 7.72
CA MET A 31 -7.18 -26.16 7.02
C MET A 31 -7.31 -26.34 5.50
N THR A 32 -8.37 -27.02 5.01
CA THR A 32 -8.59 -27.19 3.56
C THR A 32 -8.87 -25.87 2.85
N ASN A 33 -9.43 -24.88 3.55
CA ASN A 33 -9.65 -23.52 3.04
C ASN A 33 -8.35 -22.71 2.88
N PHE A 34 -7.24 -23.22 3.42
CA PHE A 34 -5.91 -22.61 3.33
C PHE A 34 -4.95 -23.44 2.48
N SER A 35 -5.48 -24.40 1.72
CA SER A 35 -4.67 -25.20 0.81
C SER A 35 -4.05 -24.32 -0.27
N THR A 36 -2.75 -24.48 -0.47
CA THR A 36 -1.98 -23.88 -1.57
C THR A 36 -1.77 -24.88 -2.72
N GLU A 37 -2.40 -26.05 -2.61
CA GLU A 37 -2.35 -27.10 -3.61
C GLU A 37 -3.02 -26.62 -4.90
N GLY A 38 -2.27 -26.59 -6.01
CA GLY A 38 -2.74 -26.08 -7.30
C GLY A 38 -2.52 -24.57 -7.53
N LEU A 39 -1.88 -23.85 -6.60
CA LEU A 39 -1.51 -22.46 -6.82
C LEU A 39 -0.23 -22.38 -7.67
N ASP A 40 -0.34 -22.01 -8.94
CA ASP A 40 0.82 -21.76 -9.80
C ASP A 40 1.53 -20.46 -9.38
N LEU A 41 2.57 -20.62 -8.58
CA LEU A 41 3.44 -19.54 -8.16
C LEU A 41 4.48 -19.30 -9.27
N ASN A 42 4.31 -18.21 -10.01
CA ASN A 42 5.31 -17.75 -10.97
C ASN A 42 6.53 -17.19 -10.23
N TYR A 43 7.46 -18.08 -9.89
CA TYR A 43 8.77 -17.68 -9.39
C TYR A 43 9.64 -17.21 -10.56
N THR A 44 10.31 -16.07 -10.39
CA THR A 44 11.34 -15.59 -11.33
C THR A 44 12.59 -16.49 -11.32
N VAL A 45 12.70 -17.38 -10.34
CA VAL A 45 13.84 -18.29 -10.15
C VAL A 45 13.48 -19.69 -10.69
N SER A 46 14.36 -20.25 -11.53
CA SER A 46 14.18 -21.60 -12.08
C SER A 46 14.08 -22.65 -10.98
N LYS A 47 13.19 -23.63 -11.18
CA LYS A 47 12.99 -24.80 -10.31
C LYS A 47 14.31 -25.54 -10.01
N ASP A 48 15.24 -25.52 -10.95
CA ASP A 48 16.55 -26.14 -10.81
C ASP A 48 17.41 -25.46 -9.75
N MET A 49 17.28 -24.14 -9.60
CA MET A 49 18.02 -23.36 -8.60
C MET A 49 17.47 -23.57 -7.18
N ALA A 50 16.19 -23.89 -7.04
CA ALA A 50 15.56 -24.21 -5.76
C ALA A 50 15.89 -25.64 -5.25
N LEU A 51 16.19 -26.57 -6.16
CA LEU A 51 16.53 -27.96 -5.84
C LEU A 51 18.03 -28.20 -5.65
N LEU A 52 18.89 -27.26 -6.06
CA LEU A 52 20.36 -27.33 -5.93
C LEU A 52 20.88 -27.34 -4.49
N THR A 53 20.07 -27.02 -3.47
CA THR A 53 20.49 -26.95 -2.06
C THR A 53 20.58 -28.30 -1.34
N ASN A 54 20.15 -29.41 -1.97
CA ASN A 54 20.11 -30.73 -1.33
C ASN A 54 21.15 -31.73 -1.84
N GLN A 55 22.18 -31.30 -2.58
CA GLN A 55 23.28 -32.19 -3.00
C GLN A 55 24.59 -31.78 -2.35
N THR A 56 25.02 -32.60 -1.40
CA THR A 56 26.31 -32.56 -0.70
C THR A 56 27.43 -32.97 -1.67
N GLU A 57 27.99 -32.01 -2.38
CA GLU A 57 29.30 -32.11 -3.04
C GLU A 57 30.03 -30.77 -2.83
N PRO A 58 31.34 -30.73 -2.50
CA PRO A 58 32.05 -29.50 -2.19
C PRO A 58 32.37 -28.77 -3.49
N VAL A 59 31.37 -28.08 -4.03
CA VAL A 59 31.56 -27.18 -5.16
C VAL A 59 32.30 -25.95 -4.65
N HIS A 60 33.51 -25.73 -5.17
CA HIS A 60 34.24 -24.47 -5.03
C HIS A 60 33.31 -23.30 -5.36
N GLN A 61 32.89 -22.61 -4.31
CA GLN A 61 31.91 -21.53 -4.34
C GLN A 61 32.50 -20.33 -5.07
N LYS A 62 32.31 -20.27 -6.39
CA LYS A 62 32.34 -18.98 -7.08
C LYS A 62 31.11 -18.22 -6.60
N ASN A 63 31.31 -17.38 -5.59
CA ASN A 63 30.33 -16.40 -5.13
C ASN A 63 29.97 -15.51 -6.31
N HIS A 64 28.93 -15.89 -7.06
CA HIS A 64 28.13 -14.91 -7.77
C HIS A 64 27.35 -14.18 -6.69
N ASP A 65 27.97 -13.17 -6.09
CA ASP A 65 27.30 -12.25 -5.19
C ASP A 65 26.14 -11.63 -5.97
N ALA A 66 24.95 -12.18 -5.79
CA ALA A 66 23.74 -11.64 -6.35
C ALA A 66 23.54 -10.25 -5.73
N TYR A 67 24.01 -9.22 -6.44
CA TYR A 67 23.90 -7.84 -6.01
C TYR A 67 22.44 -7.41 -6.15
N PHE A 68 21.67 -7.56 -5.07
CA PHE A 68 20.36 -6.94 -4.98
C PHE A 68 20.54 -5.47 -4.59
N PRO A 69 20.07 -4.50 -5.39
CA PRO A 69 20.19 -3.10 -5.04
C PRO A 69 19.38 -2.82 -3.76
N TYR A 70 20.08 -2.47 -2.68
CA TYR A 70 19.41 -2.00 -1.47
C TYR A 70 18.90 -0.57 -1.69
N LEU A 71 17.60 -0.44 -1.97
CA LEU A 71 16.98 0.86 -2.25
C LEU A 71 16.84 1.75 -1.00
N GLY A 72 16.76 1.14 0.17
CA GLY A 72 16.58 1.83 1.45
C GLY A 72 15.40 2.82 1.43
N LYS A 73 15.56 3.92 2.15
CA LYS A 73 14.60 5.03 2.22
C LYS A 73 14.89 6.13 1.19
N THR A 74 15.41 5.79 0.01
CA THR A 74 15.66 6.76 -1.07
C THR A 74 14.39 7.09 -1.85
N TYR A 75 14.44 8.09 -2.74
CA TYR A 75 13.35 8.37 -3.69
C TYR A 75 13.05 7.16 -4.60
N VAL A 76 14.08 6.41 -5.01
CA VAL A 76 13.88 5.17 -5.79
C VAL A 76 13.11 4.16 -4.93
N GLY A 77 13.52 3.96 -3.67
CA GLY A 77 12.77 3.11 -2.73
C GLY A 77 11.32 3.57 -2.55
N PHE A 78 11.06 4.88 -2.51
CA PHE A 78 9.71 5.43 -2.40
C PHE A 78 8.82 5.04 -3.58
N LYS A 79 9.27 5.31 -4.81
CA LYS A 79 8.48 5.00 -6.01
C LYS A 79 8.32 3.49 -6.21
N GLU A 80 9.36 2.69 -5.96
CA GLU A 80 9.27 1.23 -6.08
C GLU A 80 8.31 0.63 -5.04
N ALA A 81 8.36 1.09 -3.79
CA ALA A 81 7.42 0.65 -2.76
C ALA A 81 5.97 1.02 -3.11
N LEU A 82 5.76 2.20 -3.69
CA LEU A 82 4.44 2.65 -4.11
C LEU A 82 3.95 1.80 -5.29
N GLY A 83 4.74 1.68 -6.37
CA GLY A 83 4.40 0.83 -7.52
C GLY A 83 4.14 -0.63 -7.13
N PHE A 84 4.89 -1.17 -6.18
CA PHE A 84 4.63 -2.51 -5.65
C PHE A 84 3.28 -2.60 -4.93
N LYS A 85 2.90 -1.59 -4.12
CA LYS A 85 1.60 -1.55 -3.46
C LYS A 85 0.44 -1.40 -4.45
N GLU A 86 0.62 -0.63 -5.51
CA GLU A 86 -0.43 -0.36 -6.51
C GLU A 86 -0.66 -1.55 -7.46
N SER A 87 0.41 -2.18 -7.95
CA SER A 87 0.30 -3.17 -9.04
C SER A 87 1.28 -4.34 -8.94
N ARG A 88 2.02 -4.46 -7.82
CA ARG A 88 3.19 -5.36 -7.70
C ARG A 88 4.29 -5.07 -8.73
N GLY A 89 4.37 -3.83 -9.23
CA GLY A 89 5.36 -3.42 -10.23
C GLY A 89 4.95 -3.68 -11.68
N ASN A 90 3.71 -4.12 -11.95
CA ASN A 90 3.28 -4.46 -13.30
C ASN A 90 2.92 -3.21 -14.12
N TYR A 91 3.75 -2.88 -15.12
CA TYR A 91 3.52 -1.77 -16.03
C TYR A 91 2.32 -1.96 -16.97
N PHE A 92 1.88 -3.19 -17.19
CA PHE A 92 0.96 -3.55 -18.27
C PHE A 92 -0.44 -3.94 -17.79
N THR A 93 -0.79 -3.58 -16.55
CA THR A 93 -2.07 -3.96 -15.94
C THR A 93 -3.06 -2.80 -15.91
N VAL A 94 -4.34 -3.12 -15.99
CA VAL A 94 -5.45 -2.20 -15.72
C VAL A 94 -6.36 -2.86 -14.69
N ASN A 95 -6.74 -2.15 -13.64
CA ASN A 95 -7.68 -2.71 -12.65
C ASN A 95 -9.15 -2.53 -13.09
N ASP A 96 -10.06 -3.14 -12.34
CA ASP A 96 -11.51 -3.11 -12.62
C ASP A 96 -12.12 -1.69 -12.63
N LEU A 97 -11.42 -0.71 -12.04
CA LEU A 97 -11.83 0.69 -12.01
C LEU A 97 -11.16 1.54 -13.13
N GLY A 98 -10.39 0.91 -14.01
CA GLY A 98 -9.73 1.56 -15.15
C GLY A 98 -8.42 2.29 -14.82
N TYR A 99 -7.80 2.02 -13.66
CA TYR A 99 -6.49 2.60 -13.33
C TYR A 99 -5.36 1.84 -14.00
N LEU A 100 -4.40 2.58 -14.56
CA LEU A 100 -3.44 2.09 -15.54
C LEU A 100 -2.03 1.92 -14.97
N GLY A 101 -1.42 0.79 -15.28
CA GLY A 101 0.01 0.52 -15.16
C GLY A 101 0.54 0.40 -13.75
N LYS A 102 1.87 0.55 -13.61
CA LYS A 102 2.61 0.26 -12.38
C LYS A 102 2.11 1.04 -11.18
N TYR A 103 1.74 2.29 -11.42
CA TYR A 103 1.32 3.24 -10.38
C TYR A 103 -0.20 3.41 -10.31
N GLN A 104 -0.97 2.63 -11.08
CA GLN A 104 -2.43 2.70 -11.12
C GLN A 104 -2.92 4.13 -11.31
N PHE A 105 -2.59 4.74 -12.46
CA PHE A 105 -3.01 6.11 -12.77
C PHE A 105 -4.42 6.17 -13.33
N GLY A 106 -5.21 7.16 -12.89
CA GLY A 106 -6.49 7.49 -13.52
C GLY A 106 -6.30 8.36 -14.77
N ALA A 107 -7.15 8.14 -15.78
CA ALA A 107 -7.06 8.83 -17.08
C ALA A 107 -7.08 10.37 -16.99
N GLU A 108 -7.89 10.94 -16.09
CA GLU A 108 -7.93 12.40 -15.89
C GLU A 108 -6.62 12.96 -15.32
N THR A 109 -5.96 12.20 -14.46
CA THR A 109 -4.64 12.59 -13.93
C THR A 109 -3.58 12.55 -15.03
N LEU A 110 -3.62 11.54 -15.91
CA LEU A 110 -2.73 11.43 -17.07
C LEU A 110 -2.88 12.64 -18.01
N LYS A 111 -4.13 13.03 -18.33
CA LYS A 111 -4.40 14.22 -19.14
C LYS A 111 -3.82 15.50 -18.52
N LEU A 112 -3.92 15.64 -17.20
CA LEU A 112 -3.40 16.80 -16.46
C LEU A 112 -1.86 16.94 -16.57
N ILE A 113 -1.15 15.83 -16.76
CA ILE A 113 0.32 15.79 -16.94
C ILE A 113 0.74 15.57 -18.40
N GLY A 114 -0.17 15.74 -19.36
CA GLY A 114 0.13 15.78 -20.80
C GLY A 114 0.10 14.43 -21.52
N ILE A 115 -0.51 13.41 -20.92
CA ILE A 115 -0.65 12.07 -21.51
C ILE A 115 -2.12 11.86 -21.89
N TYR A 116 -2.41 11.78 -23.18
CA TYR A 116 -3.78 11.71 -23.70
C TYR A 116 -4.16 10.34 -24.26
N ASN A 117 -3.18 9.46 -24.50
CA ASN A 117 -3.39 8.12 -25.04
C ASN A 117 -3.07 7.06 -23.96
N PRO A 118 -4.10 6.44 -23.33
CA PRO A 118 -3.90 5.43 -22.30
C PRO A 118 -3.20 4.16 -22.80
N GLN A 119 -3.41 3.76 -24.06
CA GLN A 119 -2.77 2.57 -24.62
C GLN A 119 -1.26 2.80 -24.76
N HIS A 120 -0.87 3.90 -25.39
CA HIS A 120 0.54 4.30 -25.48
C HIS A 120 1.20 4.44 -24.11
N PHE A 121 0.45 4.94 -23.11
CA PHE A 121 0.93 5.00 -21.72
C PHE A 121 1.21 3.62 -21.13
N LEU A 122 0.30 2.66 -21.34
CA LEU A 122 0.44 1.31 -20.82
C LEU A 122 1.62 0.58 -21.47
N ASP A 123 1.83 0.79 -22.77
CA ASP A 123 2.89 0.16 -23.55
C ASP A 123 4.28 0.78 -23.33
N THR A 124 4.36 1.91 -22.60
CA THR A 124 5.61 2.66 -22.42
C THR A 124 6.00 2.80 -20.94
N PRO A 125 6.72 1.83 -20.33
CA PRO A 125 7.16 1.88 -18.94
C PRO A 125 7.88 3.17 -18.54
N GLU A 126 8.76 3.68 -19.40
CA GLU A 126 9.49 4.94 -19.16
C GLU A 126 8.54 6.13 -19.00
N LEU A 127 7.44 6.16 -19.76
CA LEU A 127 6.43 7.22 -19.66
C LEU A 127 5.68 7.14 -18.33
N GLN A 128 5.48 5.94 -17.78
CA GLN A 128 4.87 5.76 -16.46
C GLN A 128 5.78 6.28 -15.34
N GLU A 129 7.09 6.07 -15.46
CA GLU A 129 8.08 6.63 -14.53
C GLU A 129 8.10 8.17 -14.57
N LYS A 130 8.08 8.75 -15.78
CA LYS A 130 7.97 10.21 -15.99
C LYS A 130 6.65 10.77 -15.45
N ALA A 131 5.54 10.04 -15.65
CA ALA A 131 4.24 10.40 -15.14
C ALA A 131 4.19 10.43 -13.60
N PHE A 132 4.79 9.43 -12.96
CA PHE A 132 4.91 9.37 -11.51
C PHE A 132 5.66 10.58 -10.95
N LEU A 133 6.82 10.91 -11.54
CA LEU A 133 7.58 12.09 -11.14
C LEU A 133 6.76 13.38 -11.34
N ALA A 134 6.20 13.60 -12.53
CA ALA A 134 5.44 14.82 -12.85
C ALA A 134 4.22 15.01 -11.92
N ASN A 135 3.49 13.93 -11.61
CA ASN A 135 2.38 13.99 -10.66
C ASN A 135 2.87 14.31 -9.23
N THR A 136 3.98 13.70 -8.81
CA THR A 136 4.59 13.95 -7.50
C THR A 136 5.04 15.40 -7.35
N GLU A 137 5.69 15.98 -8.37
CA GLU A 137 6.13 17.39 -8.38
C GLU A 137 4.94 18.36 -8.25
N ARG A 138 3.84 18.08 -8.95
CA ARG A 138 2.59 18.87 -8.85
C ARG A 138 1.98 18.76 -7.47
N ASN A 139 1.86 17.55 -6.94
CA ASN A 139 1.34 17.32 -5.60
C ASN A 139 2.19 18.05 -4.55
N LYS A 140 3.52 17.96 -4.65
CA LYS A 140 4.45 18.69 -3.79
C LYS A 140 4.25 20.20 -3.89
N TRP A 141 4.07 20.73 -5.10
CA TRP A 141 3.77 22.16 -5.29
C TRP A 141 2.43 22.56 -4.64
N ILE A 142 1.36 21.79 -4.85
CA ILE A 142 0.03 22.08 -4.34
C ILE A 142 -0.01 22.03 -2.81
N LEU A 143 0.78 21.13 -2.21
CA LEU A 143 0.83 20.85 -0.77
C LEU A 143 1.97 21.56 -0.04
N ARG A 144 2.86 22.31 -0.72
CA ARG A 144 4.07 22.92 -0.13
C ARG A 144 3.86 23.66 1.20
N LYS A 145 2.72 24.35 1.35
CA LYS A 145 2.38 25.07 2.59
C LYS A 145 1.97 24.10 3.71
N ASP A 146 1.22 23.06 3.36
CA ASP A 146 0.75 22.04 4.28
C ASP A 146 1.91 21.11 4.69
N ILE A 147 2.81 20.74 3.77
CA ILE A 147 4.07 20.04 4.07
C ILE A 147 4.86 20.82 5.12
N LYS A 148 5.16 22.11 4.88
CA LYS A 148 5.87 22.97 5.84
C LYS A 148 5.19 23.04 7.21
N ARG A 149 3.85 23.04 7.24
CA ARG A 149 3.07 23.19 8.48
C ARG A 149 2.98 21.91 9.31
N PHE A 150 2.89 20.75 8.65
CA PHE A 150 2.49 19.49 9.30
C PHE A 150 3.59 18.45 9.40
N VAL A 151 4.65 18.49 8.59
CA VAL A 151 5.78 17.54 8.74
C VAL A 151 6.33 17.60 10.16
N GLY A 152 6.57 16.43 10.76
CA GLY A 152 7.02 16.25 12.14
C GLY A 152 5.90 16.22 13.19
N ARG A 153 4.67 16.63 12.85
CA ARG A 153 3.52 16.54 13.77
C ARG A 153 2.99 15.10 13.84
N LYS A 154 2.29 14.79 14.93
CA LYS A 154 1.48 13.56 15.03
C LYS A 154 0.01 13.87 14.78
N ILE A 155 -0.62 13.11 13.88
CA ILE A 155 -2.06 13.14 13.63
C ILE A 155 -2.56 11.69 13.69
N SER A 156 -3.55 11.41 14.54
CA SER A 156 -4.11 10.06 14.72
C SER A 156 -3.03 8.98 14.96
N GLY A 157 -2.00 9.32 15.75
CA GLY A 157 -0.88 8.43 16.05
C GLY A 157 0.18 8.29 14.95
N ILE A 158 0.01 8.95 13.80
CA ILE A 158 0.95 8.90 12.66
C ILE A 158 1.85 10.13 12.69
N THR A 159 3.16 9.92 12.68
CA THR A 159 4.13 11.00 12.44
C THR A 159 4.09 11.38 10.97
N ILE A 160 3.70 12.62 10.70
CA ILE A 160 3.53 13.15 9.35
C ILE A 160 4.90 13.42 8.73
N THR A 161 5.11 12.87 7.53
CA THR A 161 6.34 13.04 6.73
C THR A 161 6.00 13.50 5.33
N GLU A 162 6.96 14.12 4.63
CA GLU A 162 6.75 14.58 3.25
C GLU A 162 6.38 13.41 2.34
N SER A 163 7.10 12.29 2.43
CA SER A 163 6.82 11.09 1.64
C SER A 163 5.43 10.51 1.90
N GLY A 164 4.98 10.49 3.16
CA GLY A 164 3.62 10.07 3.51
C GLY A 164 2.55 10.98 2.92
N ILE A 165 2.77 12.30 2.95
CA ILE A 165 1.89 13.29 2.31
C ILE A 165 1.82 13.07 0.79
N LEU A 166 2.96 12.88 0.14
CA LEU A 166 3.03 12.69 -1.31
C LEU A 166 2.38 11.37 -1.75
N ALA A 167 2.59 10.28 -1.02
CA ALA A 167 1.91 9.01 -1.29
C ALA A 167 0.39 9.13 -1.10
N ALA A 168 -0.06 9.74 0.00
CA ALA A 168 -1.50 9.96 0.21
C ALA A 168 -2.12 10.86 -0.88
N ALA A 169 -1.35 11.80 -1.43
CA ALA A 169 -1.79 12.64 -2.54
C ALA A 169 -1.85 11.88 -3.87
N HIS A 170 -0.99 10.87 -4.07
CA HIS A 170 -1.09 9.94 -5.19
C HIS A 170 -2.40 9.15 -5.13
N LEU A 171 -2.74 8.62 -3.95
CA LEU A 171 -3.96 7.85 -3.72
C LEU A 171 -5.25 8.69 -3.87
N ALA A 172 -5.35 9.78 -3.11
CA ALA A 172 -6.62 10.48 -2.88
C ALA A 172 -6.66 11.89 -3.50
N GLY A 173 -5.59 12.29 -4.19
CA GLY A 173 -5.40 13.64 -4.67
C GLY A 173 -4.97 14.63 -3.57
N PRO A 174 -4.32 15.75 -3.94
CA PRO A 174 -3.80 16.71 -2.98
C PRO A 174 -4.91 17.51 -2.27
N GLY A 175 -6.11 17.59 -2.85
CA GLY A 175 -7.26 18.24 -2.22
C GLY A 175 -7.74 17.50 -0.97
N SER A 176 -7.87 16.17 -1.06
CA SER A 176 -8.27 15.32 0.05
C SER A 176 -7.23 15.32 1.16
N VAL A 177 -5.94 15.29 0.79
CA VAL A 177 -4.83 15.42 1.76
C VAL A 177 -4.86 16.75 2.51
N LYS A 178 -5.21 17.87 1.84
CA LYS A 178 -5.40 19.15 2.53
C LYS A 178 -6.49 19.08 3.59
N LYS A 179 -7.63 18.46 3.25
CA LYS A 179 -8.74 18.30 4.19
C LYS A 179 -8.28 17.50 5.40
N PHE A 180 -7.71 16.31 5.18
CA PHE A 180 -7.16 15.45 6.23
C PHE A 180 -6.19 16.19 7.16
N LEU A 181 -5.19 16.87 6.60
CA LEU A 181 -4.18 17.57 7.40
C LEU A 181 -4.80 18.70 8.23
N ARG A 182 -5.70 19.50 7.62
CA ARG A 182 -6.26 20.69 8.25
C ARG A 182 -7.38 20.39 9.25
N SER A 183 -8.05 19.25 9.11
CA SER A 183 -9.01 18.74 10.09
C SER A 183 -8.36 17.83 11.13
N TYR A 184 -7.02 17.76 11.17
CA TYR A 184 -6.28 16.91 12.10
C TYR A 184 -6.75 15.45 12.08
N GLY A 185 -7.00 14.93 10.88
CA GLY A 185 -7.32 13.52 10.65
C GLY A 185 -8.79 13.15 10.74
N VAL A 186 -9.68 14.12 11.01
CA VAL A 186 -11.15 13.88 10.99
C VAL A 186 -11.62 13.54 9.57
N ASP A 187 -11.17 14.30 8.56
CA ASP A 187 -11.49 14.02 7.16
C ASP A 187 -10.53 12.98 6.56
N ASN A 188 -10.82 11.70 6.78
CA ASN A 188 -9.97 10.60 6.30
C ASN A 188 -10.61 9.85 5.11
N PHE A 189 -10.48 10.43 3.91
CA PHE A 189 -10.93 9.79 2.67
C PHE A 189 -10.34 8.37 2.52
N SER A 190 -11.17 7.46 2.00
CA SER A 190 -10.76 6.11 1.60
C SER A 190 -11.17 5.86 0.15
N ASP A 191 -10.31 5.16 -0.59
CA ASP A 191 -10.62 4.74 -1.96
C ASP A 191 -11.67 3.61 -2.00
N ALA A 192 -12.03 3.17 -3.20
CA ALA A 192 -12.99 2.09 -3.40
C ALA A 192 -12.53 0.73 -2.83
N PHE A 193 -11.23 0.56 -2.57
CA PHE A 193 -10.65 -0.63 -1.97
C PHE A 193 -10.48 -0.51 -0.44
N GLY A 194 -11.01 0.56 0.18
CA GLY A 194 -10.93 0.79 1.62
C GLY A 194 -9.57 1.33 2.11
N THR A 195 -8.68 1.71 1.19
CA THR A 195 -7.39 2.29 1.53
C THR A 195 -7.56 3.76 1.88
N SER A 196 -7.19 4.15 3.10
CA SER A 196 -7.33 5.52 3.58
C SER A 196 -6.06 6.38 3.43
N ILE A 197 -6.24 7.70 3.46
CA ILE A 197 -5.13 8.68 3.55
C ILE A 197 -4.19 8.36 4.71
N ALA A 198 -4.75 8.11 5.90
CA ALA A 198 -3.98 7.74 7.08
C ALA A 198 -3.13 6.48 6.85
N SER A 199 -3.69 5.47 6.17
CA SER A 199 -2.96 4.23 5.82
C SER A 199 -1.74 4.54 4.95
N TYR A 200 -1.89 5.35 3.90
CA TYR A 200 -0.78 5.71 3.01
C TYR A 200 0.25 6.61 3.69
N MET A 201 -0.20 7.59 4.50
CA MET A 201 0.72 8.42 5.29
C MET A 201 1.60 7.59 6.21
N LYS A 202 1.02 6.57 6.88
CA LYS A 202 1.76 5.66 7.76
C LYS A 202 2.69 4.74 6.96
N LYS A 203 2.18 4.08 5.92
CA LYS A 203 2.90 3.06 5.14
C LYS A 203 4.11 3.62 4.41
N PHE A 204 3.96 4.81 3.83
CA PHE A 204 5.00 5.46 3.04
C PHE A 204 5.77 6.52 3.82
N SER A 205 5.81 6.38 5.16
CA SER A 205 6.54 7.31 6.00
C SER A 205 8.06 7.11 5.92
N GLY A 206 8.78 8.22 5.99
CA GLY A 206 10.22 8.26 6.19
C GLY A 206 11.07 7.96 4.96
N TYR A 207 10.55 8.13 3.74
CA TYR A 207 11.37 8.11 2.53
C TYR A 207 11.92 9.51 2.22
N ASP A 208 13.14 9.56 1.74
CA ASP A 208 13.76 10.77 1.21
C ASP A 208 13.15 11.12 -0.15
N THR A 209 12.49 12.28 -0.18
CA THR A 209 11.83 12.85 -1.36
C THR A 209 12.38 14.25 -1.67
N SER A 210 13.56 14.58 -1.11
CA SER A 210 14.22 15.88 -1.27
C SER A 210 14.59 16.19 -2.73
N SER A 211 14.91 15.16 -3.53
CA SER A 211 15.22 15.28 -4.96
C SER A 211 14.02 15.71 -5.82
N VAL A 212 12.79 15.55 -5.32
CA VAL A 212 11.58 15.97 -6.05
C VAL A 212 11.41 17.48 -5.91
N VAL A 213 11.57 18.22 -7.00
CA VAL A 213 11.42 19.67 -7.02
C VAL A 213 9.94 20.03 -7.26
N PRO A 214 9.29 20.84 -6.40
CA PRO A 214 7.87 21.16 -6.58
C PRO A 214 7.64 22.02 -7.84
N ASN A 215 6.80 21.55 -8.76
CA ASN A 215 6.52 22.21 -10.03
C ASN A 215 5.00 22.27 -10.33
N LYS A 216 4.44 23.48 -10.46
CA LYS A 216 3.01 23.69 -10.73
C LYS A 216 2.56 23.12 -12.08
N LYS A 217 3.44 23.15 -13.07
CA LYS A 217 3.13 22.86 -14.48
C LYS A 217 3.83 21.59 -14.99
N ALA A 218 4.34 20.73 -14.11
CA ALA A 218 5.07 19.53 -14.51
C ALA A 218 4.29 18.71 -15.54
N ARG A 219 4.96 18.18 -16.55
CA ARG A 219 4.39 17.29 -17.56
C ARG A 219 5.31 16.11 -17.75
N ALA A 220 4.73 14.96 -18.06
CA ALA A 220 5.50 13.74 -18.35
C ALA A 220 6.09 13.77 -19.78
N THR A 221 5.45 14.54 -20.66
CA THR A 221 5.85 14.77 -22.04
C THR A 221 6.19 16.24 -22.22
N THR A 222 7.32 16.52 -22.87
CA THR A 222 7.63 17.87 -23.36
C THR A 222 6.69 18.16 -24.54
N ILE A 223 6.11 19.36 -24.56
CA ILE A 223 5.32 19.85 -25.71
C ILE A 223 6.29 20.26 -26.80
#